data_AF-A0A922CXA6-F1
#
_entry.id   AF-A0A922CXA6-F1
#
_cell.length_a   1.000
_cell.length_b   1.000
_cell.length_c   1.000
_cell.angle_alpha   90.00
_cell.angle_beta   90.00
_cell.angle_gamma   90.00
#
_symmetry.space_group_name_H-M   'P 1'
#
loop_
_entity.id
_entity.type
_entity.pdbx_description
1 polymer ?
#
loop_
_entity_poly.entity_id
_entity_poly.type
_entity_poly.pdbx_seq_one_letter_code
_entity_poly.pdbx_strand_id
1 'polypeptide(L)'
;MGLEGYKYEHGPAALFAAFSPILWGIFMSMMHWAICNNYAGSATAFLESRPFKFFNNIAYSVYLTQFPIFFYNVGVQRHAEFYTPLLLLHAPEMLAVLVISIMATVAIEMPFNQVYRIYFGNSQKKLKEI
;
A
#
# COMPACT_ATOMS: atom_id res chain seq x y z
N MET A 1 -11.67 25.57 -11.32
CA MET A 1 -12.42 25.98 -12.52
C MET A 1 -11.69 25.38 -13.72
N GLY A 2 -12.33 24.50 -14.48
CA GLY A 2 -11.79 24.10 -15.79
C GLY A 2 -11.77 25.32 -16.70
N LEU A 3 -10.68 25.53 -17.43
CA LEU A 3 -10.56 26.64 -18.37
C LEU A 3 -11.79 26.66 -19.30
N GLU A 4 -12.38 27.84 -19.51
CA GLU A 4 -13.47 28.00 -20.47
C GLU A 4 -12.97 27.53 -21.85
N GLY A 5 -13.62 26.49 -22.39
CA GLY A 5 -13.20 25.83 -23.64
C GLY A 5 -12.39 24.53 -23.47
N TYR A 6 -12.15 24.05 -22.25
CA TYR A 6 -11.49 22.75 -22.05
C TYR A 6 -12.38 21.60 -22.55
N LYS A 7 -11.97 20.99 -23.66
CA LYS A 7 -12.57 19.75 -24.18
C LYS A 7 -11.78 18.58 -23.60
N TYR A 8 -12.44 17.75 -22.80
CA TYR A 8 -11.82 16.58 -22.19
C TYR A 8 -11.40 15.57 -23.27
N GLU A 9 -10.11 15.23 -23.32
CA GLU A 9 -9.57 14.23 -24.23
C GLU A 9 -9.37 12.89 -23.52
N HIS A 10 -10.19 11.90 -23.89
CA HIS A 10 -10.20 10.58 -23.25
C HIS A 10 -8.94 9.75 -23.55
N GLY A 11 -8.31 9.96 -24.71
CA GLY A 11 -7.15 9.20 -25.18
C GLY A 11 -5.94 9.27 -24.24
N PRO A 12 -5.37 10.46 -23.99
CA PRO A 12 -4.22 10.59 -23.08
C PRO A 12 -4.54 10.18 -21.64
N ALA A 13 -5.77 10.41 -21.16
CA ALA A 13 -6.20 9.99 -19.84
C ALA A 13 -6.23 8.45 -19.69
N ALA A 14 -6.74 7.74 -20.71
CA ALA A 14 -6.77 6.29 -20.73
C ALA A 14 -5.37 5.67 -20.81
N LEU A 15 -4.49 6.25 -21.63
CA LEU A 15 -3.09 5.81 -21.73
C LEU A 15 -2.35 6.00 -20.40
N PHE A 16 -2.52 7.15 -19.76
CA PHE A 16 -1.93 7.40 -18.44
C PHE A 16 -2.43 6.39 -17.40
N ALA A 17 -3.74 6.14 -17.34
CA ALA A 17 -4.33 5.18 -16.42
C ALA A 17 -3.83 3.73 -16.66
N ALA A 18 -3.58 3.35 -17.91
CA ALA A 18 -3.07 2.02 -18.25
C ALA A 18 -1.58 1.84 -17.94
N PHE A 19 -0.74 2.82 -18.29
CA PHE A 19 0.71 2.70 -18.13
C PHE A 19 1.23 3.08 -16.75
N SER A 20 0.53 3.96 -16.02
CA SER A 20 0.94 4.39 -14.67
C SER A 20 1.20 3.23 -13.71
N PRO A 21 0.29 2.25 -13.52
CA PRO A 21 0.54 1.13 -12.61
C PRO A 21 1.68 0.22 -13.08
N ILE A 22 1.85 0.04 -14.39
CA ILE A 22 2.92 -0.79 -14.98
C ILE A 22 4.28 -0.16 -14.72
N LEU A 23 4.43 1.14 -15.03
CA LEU A 23 5.67 1.88 -14.81
C LEU A 23 6.00 1.96 -13.32
N TRP A 24 4.99 2.14 -12.47
CA TRP A 24 5.17 2.12 -11.01
C TRP A 24 5.66 0.75 -10.51
N GLY A 25 5.09 -0.34 -11.02
CA GLY A 25 5.54 -1.70 -10.68
C GLY A 25 6.99 -1.97 -11.10
N ILE A 26 7.38 -1.56 -12.31
CA ILE A 26 8.76 -1.67 -12.80
C ILE A 26 9.71 -0.85 -11.92
N PHE A 27 9.33 0.38 -11.58
CA PHE A 27 10.10 1.25 -10.70
C PHE A 27 10.34 0.58 -9.33
N MET A 28 9.29 0.06 -8.68
CA MET A 28 9.42 -0.61 -7.39
C MET A 28 10.29 -1.88 -7.47
N SER A 29 10.19 -2.62 -8.57
CA SER A 29 10.99 -3.83 -8.82
C SER A 29 12.47 -3.51 -8.99
N MET A 30 12.79 -2.46 -9.77
CA MET A 30 14.17 -1.98 -9.92
C MET A 30 14.74 -1.45 -8.61
N MET A 31 13.94 -0.73 -7.82
CA MET A 31 14.37 -0.26 -6.50
C MET A 31 14.71 -1.42 -5.58
N HIS A 32 13.86 -2.46 -5.53
CA HIS A 32 14.13 -3.67 -4.75
C HIS A 32 15.40 -4.38 -5.23
N TRP A 33 15.58 -4.53 -6.54
CA TRP A 33 16.79 -5.13 -7.11
C TRP A 33 18.06 -4.34 -6.75
N ALA A 34 18.02 -3.01 -6.81
CA ALA A 34 19.14 -2.14 -6.47
C ALA A 34 19.53 -2.26 -4.98
N ILE A 35 18.55 -2.44 -4.10
CA ILE A 35 18.75 -2.67 -2.66
C ILE A 35 19.39 -4.05 -2.42
N CYS A 36 18.87 -5.11 -3.07
CA CYS A 36 19.38 -6.47 -2.92
C CYS A 36 20.84 -6.63 -3.37
N ASN A 37 21.27 -5.87 -4.39
CA ASN A 37 22.65 -5.87 -4.87
C ASN A 37 23.55 -4.83 -4.16
N ASN A 38 23.03 -4.19 -3.11
CA ASN A 38 23.74 -3.21 -2.28
C ASN A 38 24.28 -1.98 -3.05
N TYR A 39 23.66 -1.65 -4.18
CA TYR A 39 24.00 -0.45 -4.96
C TYR A 39 23.48 0.84 -4.33
N ALA A 40 22.57 0.73 -3.36
CA ALA A 40 21.81 1.85 -2.80
C ALA A 40 22.38 2.41 -1.48
N GLY A 41 23.45 1.81 -0.93
CA GLY A 41 24.21 2.32 0.22
C GLY A 41 23.35 2.84 1.38
N SER A 42 23.24 4.16 1.50
CA SER A 42 22.44 4.84 2.54
C SER A 42 20.93 4.54 2.47
N ALA A 43 20.39 4.27 1.29
CA ALA A 43 18.99 3.88 1.14
C ALA A 43 18.73 2.50 1.73
N THR A 44 19.65 1.55 1.58
CA THR A 44 19.57 0.24 2.23
C THR A 44 19.48 0.40 3.76
N ALA A 45 20.32 1.26 4.35
CA ALA A 45 20.29 1.54 5.78
C ALA A 45 18.97 2.20 6.25
N PHE A 46 18.38 3.07 5.42
CA PHE A 46 17.08 3.69 5.72
C PHE A 46 15.93 2.68 5.68
N LEU A 47 15.89 1.82 4.66
CA LEU A 47 14.89 0.76 4.51
C LEU A 47 14.98 -0.31 5.61
N GLU A 48 16.17 -0.57 6.14
CA GLU A 48 16.36 -1.52 7.24
C GLU A 48 16.05 -0.93 8.63
N SER A 49 15.74 0.37 8.70
CA SER A 49 15.45 1.06 9.94
C SER A 49 14.21 0.48 10.66
N ARG A 50 14.21 0.54 11.99
CA ARG A 50 13.09 0.11 12.83
C ARG A 50 11.72 0.70 12.44
N PRO A 51 11.58 2.03 12.18
CA PRO A 51 10.29 2.58 11.78
C PRO A 51 9.83 2.04 10.42
N PHE A 52 10.74 1.82 9.47
CA PHE A 52 10.37 1.28 8.16
C PHE A 52 9.87 -0.17 8.26
N LYS A 53 10.47 -0.98 9.14
CA LYS A 53 9.96 -2.34 9.46
C LYS A 53 8.54 -2.31 10.03
N PHE A 54 8.21 -1.34 10.88
CA PHE A 54 6.86 -1.17 11.41
C PHE A 54 5.85 -0.88 10.30
N PHE A 55 6.14 0.08 9.42
CA PHE A 55 5.29 0.39 8.27
C PHE A 55 5.12 -0.80 7.33
N ASN A 56 6.19 -1.56 7.08
CA ASN A 56 6.14 -2.73 6.22
C ASN A 56 5.23 -3.84 6.78
N ASN A 57 5.18 -4.02 8.10
CA ASN A 57 4.30 -5.01 8.72
C ASN A 57 2.82 -4.58 8.63
N ILE A 58 2.52 -3.29 8.77
CA ILE A 58 1.13 -2.79 8.72
C ILE A 58 0.64 -2.59 7.28
N ALA A 59 1.55 -2.51 6.29
CA ALA A 59 1.20 -2.27 4.89
C ALA A 59 0.15 -3.26 4.35
N TYR A 60 0.20 -4.53 4.76
CA TYR A 60 -0.79 -5.53 4.36
C TYR A 60 -2.18 -5.22 4.92
N SER A 61 -2.30 -4.98 6.23
CA SER A 61 -3.55 -4.52 6.85
C SER A 61 -4.08 -3.21 6.26
N VAL A 62 -3.19 -2.27 5.92
CA VAL A 62 -3.57 -1.00 5.27
C VAL A 62 -4.23 -1.26 3.94
N TYR A 63 -3.60 -2.06 3.09
CA TYR A 63 -4.17 -2.40 1.79
C TYR A 63 -5.54 -3.09 1.93
N LEU A 64 -5.66 -4.03 2.86
CA LEU A 64 -6.90 -4.78 3.07
C LEU A 64 -8.04 -3.92 3.62
N THR A 65 -7.74 -2.95 4.47
CA THR A 65 -8.74 -2.05 5.09
C THR A 65 -9.08 -0.85 4.23
N GLN A 66 -8.13 -0.38 3.41
CA GLN A 66 -8.35 0.71 2.47
C GLN A 66 -9.48 0.38 1.50
N PHE A 67 -9.47 -0.82 0.91
CA PHE A 67 -10.46 -1.23 -0.10
C PHE A 67 -11.93 -1.09 0.37
N PRO A 68 -12.37 -1.69 1.50
CA PRO A 68 -13.74 -1.59 1.97
C PRO A 68 -14.11 -0.17 2.42
N ILE A 69 -13.19 0.59 3.01
CA ILE A 69 -13.45 1.97 3.44
C ILE A 69 -13.69 2.87 2.23
N PHE A 70 -12.85 2.75 1.19
CA PHE A 70 -13.03 3.49 -0.05
C PHE A 70 -14.36 3.13 -0.72
N PHE A 71 -14.71 1.84 -0.75
CA PHE A 71 -15.97 1.37 -1.34
C PHE A 71 -17.19 1.89 -0.58
N TYR A 72 -17.11 1.94 0.76
CA TYR A 72 -18.16 2.52 1.59
C TYR A 72 -18.34 4.01 1.33
N ASN A 73 -17.25 4.79 1.32
CA ASN A 73 -17.30 6.23 1.11
C ASN A 73 -17.84 6.58 -0.29
N VAL A 74 -17.37 5.89 -1.33
CA VAL A 74 -17.89 6.03 -2.71
C VAL A 74 -19.38 5.65 -2.79
N GLY A 75 -19.83 4.65 -2.03
CA GLY A 75 -21.23 4.24 -2.00
C GLY A 75 -22.16 5.22 -1.27
N VAL A 76 -21.63 5.98 -0.30
CA VAL A 76 -22.38 7.00 0.45
C VAL A 76 -22.39 8.35 -0.27
N GLN A 77 -21.32 8.70 -0.99
CA GLN A 77 -21.20 9.99 -1.66
C GLN A 77 -22.01 10.01 -2.97
N ARG A 78 -23.21 10.61 -2.91
CA ARG A 78 -24.16 10.67 -4.04
C ARG A 78 -24.13 11.97 -4.84
N HIS A 79 -23.22 12.89 -4.51
CA HIS A 79 -23.14 14.21 -5.13
C HIS A 79 -21.79 14.40 -5.83
N ALA A 80 -21.82 15.05 -7.00
CA ALA A 80 -20.62 15.38 -7.75
C ALA A 80 -19.89 16.53 -7.06
N GLU A 81 -18.74 16.24 -6.45
CA GLU A 81 -17.87 17.28 -5.90
C GLU A 81 -16.89 17.83 -6.94
N PHE A 82 -16.46 19.07 -6.73
CA PHE A 82 -15.42 19.67 -7.55
C PHE A 82 -14.10 18.97 -7.29
N TYR A 83 -13.52 18.41 -8.34
CA TYR A 83 -12.20 17.79 -8.26
C TYR A 83 -11.16 18.83 -7.85
N THR A 84 -10.57 18.63 -6.67
CA THR A 84 -9.38 19.34 -6.21
C THR A 84 -8.31 18.30 -5.87
N PRO A 85 -7.02 18.56 -6.11
CA PRO A 85 -5.96 17.62 -5.74
C PRO A 85 -5.95 17.27 -4.25
N LEU A 86 -6.43 18.17 -3.39
CA LEU A 86 -6.58 17.91 -1.95
C LEU A 86 -7.70 16.92 -1.62
N LEU A 87 -8.70 16.75 -2.50
CA LEU A 87 -9.78 15.78 -2.30
C LEU A 87 -9.26 14.33 -2.30
N LEU A 88 -8.15 14.08 -3.00
CA LEU A 88 -7.43 12.79 -2.96
C LEU A 88 -6.86 12.49 -1.56
N LEU A 89 -6.62 13.52 -0.76
CA LEU A 89 -6.10 13.43 0.61
C LEU A 89 -7.23 13.72 1.60
N HIS A 90 -8.27 12.89 1.58
CA HIS A 90 -9.34 13.00 2.56
C HIS A 90 -8.84 12.55 3.94
N ALA A 91 -8.42 13.52 4.76
CA ALA A 91 -7.81 13.30 6.06
C ALA A 91 -8.59 12.35 7.00
N PRO A 92 -9.94 12.44 7.13
CA PRO A 92 -10.64 11.54 8.05
C PRO A 92 -10.70 10.10 7.52
N GLU A 93 -10.73 9.90 6.20
CA GLU A 93 -10.63 8.56 5.61
C GLU A 93 -9.25 7.97 5.82
N MET A 94 -8.18 8.72 5.57
CA MET A 94 -6.82 8.26 5.85
C MET A 94 -6.61 7.90 7.32
N LEU A 95 -7.16 8.69 8.25
CA LEU A 95 -7.08 8.40 9.68
C LEU A 95 -7.87 7.14 10.04
N ALA A 96 -9.08 6.99 9.51
CA ALA A 96 -9.90 5.79 9.72
C ALA A 96 -9.19 4.52 9.20
N VAL A 97 -8.65 4.57 7.99
CA VAL A 97 -7.84 3.48 7.43
C VAL A 97 -6.69 3.17 8.39
N LEU A 98 -5.86 4.16 8.73
CA LEU A 98 -4.69 3.96 9.59
C LEU A 98 -5.04 3.31 10.94
N VAL A 99 -6.08 3.80 11.63
CA VAL A 99 -6.50 3.26 12.93
C VAL A 99 -7.01 1.83 12.80
N ILE A 100 -7.85 1.56 11.81
CA ILE A 100 -8.41 0.21 11.57
C ILE A 100 -7.30 -0.75 11.16
N SER A 101 -6.34 -0.31 10.34
CA SER A 101 -5.19 -1.13 9.95
C SER A 101 -4.33 -1.51 11.16
N ILE A 102 -4.00 -0.55 12.04
CA ILE A 102 -3.22 -0.83 13.25
C ILE A 102 -3.95 -1.85 14.14
N MET A 103 -5.25 -1.67 14.34
CA MET A 103 -6.06 -2.61 15.12
C MET A 103 -6.07 -4.01 14.47
N ALA A 104 -6.26 -4.10 13.15
CA ALA A 104 -6.26 -5.36 12.42
C ALA A 104 -4.88 -6.05 12.48
N THR A 105 -3.78 -5.31 12.34
CA THR A 105 -2.43 -5.87 12.43
C THR A 105 -2.17 -6.45 13.82
N VAL A 106 -2.51 -5.71 14.89
CA VAL A 106 -2.26 -6.15 16.26
C VAL A 106 -3.19 -7.29 16.69
N ALA A 107 -4.48 -7.21 16.34
CA ALA A 107 -5.48 -8.17 16.79
C ALA A 107 -5.53 -9.46 15.96
N ILE A 108 -5.18 -9.40 14.68
CA ILE A 108 -5.31 -10.53 13.75
C ILE A 108 -3.94 -10.94 13.22
N GLU A 109 -3.20 -10.07 12.52
CA GLU A 109 -2.00 -10.51 11.81
C GLU A 109 -0.89 -11.02 12.76
N MET A 110 -0.60 -10.30 13.84
CA MET A 110 0.43 -10.70 14.80
C MET A 110 0.14 -12.05 15.48
N PRO A 111 -1.05 -12.31 16.07
CA PRO A 111 -1.35 -13.59 16.68
C PRO A 111 -1.42 -14.73 15.66
N PHE A 112 -2.00 -14.51 14.48
CA PHE A 112 -2.04 -15.54 13.43
C PHE A 112 -0.63 -15.92 12.94
N ASN A 113 0.28 -14.95 12.83
CA ASN A 113 1.67 -15.22 12.47
C ASN A 113 2.38 -16.06 13.56
N GLN A 114 2.09 -15.81 14.84
CA GLN A 114 2.62 -16.62 15.94
C GLN A 114 2.04 -18.04 15.95
N VAL A 115 0.72 -18.19 15.75
CA VAL A 115 0.07 -19.50 15.64
C VAL A 115 0.65 -20.28 14.48
N TYR A 116 0.74 -19.68 13.29
CA TYR A 116 1.36 -20.30 12.12
C TYR A 116 2.80 -20.76 12.41
N ARG A 117 3.59 -19.92 13.08
CA ARG A 117 4.96 -20.28 13.48
C ARG A 117 5.00 -21.45 14.47
N ILE A 118 4.05 -21.58 15.38
CA ILE A 118 4.00 -22.71 16.33
C ILE A 118 3.62 -24.00 15.61
N TYR A 119 2.61 -23.95 14.73
CA TYR A 119 2.14 -25.14 14.01
C TYR A 119 3.09 -25.61 12.91
N PHE A 120 3.71 -24.69 12.17
CA PHE A 120 4.54 -25.00 10.99
C PHE A 120 6.03 -24.74 11.18
N GLY A 121 6.45 -24.03 12.23
CA GLY A 121 7.86 -23.68 12.48
C GLY A 121 8.76 -24.87 12.81
N ASN A 122 8.20 -26.01 13.19
CA ASN A 122 8.95 -27.26 13.35
C ASN A 122 9.26 -27.96 12.02
N SER A 123 8.56 -27.61 10.93
CA SER A 123 8.82 -28.19 9.60
C SER A 123 10.14 -27.68 9.00
N GLN A 124 10.50 -26.42 9.26
CA GLN A 124 11.74 -25.81 8.75
C GLN A 124 13.01 -26.34 9.43
N LYS A 125 12.93 -26.87 10.66
CA LYS A 125 14.08 -27.54 11.30
C LYS A 125 14.38 -28.89 10.65
N LYS A 126 13.36 -29.64 10.24
CA LYS A 126 13.51 -30.94 9.58
C LYS A 126 14.18 -30.88 8.20
N LEU A 127 14.10 -29.75 7.49
CA LEU A 127 14.70 -29.58 6.16
C LEU A 127 16.18 -29.18 6.18
N LYS A 128 16.69 -28.68 7.31
CA LYS A 128 18.12 -28.38 7.50
C LYS A 128 18.93 -29.56 8.03
N GLU A 129 18.26 -30.63 8.44
CA GLU A 129 18.86 -31.86 8.98
C GLU A 129 18.88 -33.01 7.96
N ILE A 130 18.53 -32.74 6.69
CA ILE A 130 18.61 -33.68 5.55
C ILE A 130 19.70 -33.21 4.60
#